data_AF-A0AAW9BC38-F1
#
_entry.id   AF-A0AAW9BC38-F1
#
_cell.length_a   1.000
_cell.length_b   1.000
_cell.length_c   1.000
_cell.angle_alpha   90.00
_cell.angle_beta   90.00
_cell.angle_gamma   90.00
#
_symmetry.space_group_name_H-M   'P 1'
#
loop_
_entity.id
_entity.type
_entity.pdbx_description
1 polymer ?
#
loop_
_entity_poly.entity_id
_entity_poly.type
_entity_poly.pdbx_seq_one_letter_code
_entity_poly.pdbx_strand_id
1 'polypeptide(L)'
;CEQVTRPIQKVGLYIPGGSAPLPSTVLMLGVPAKIAGCRKVVLCSPPPIADEILYVAKLCGIDEVYNVGGGQAVAAMAYGTKSVAKVDKIFGPGNAYVTEAKRQVSNDFRGAAIDMPAGPSEVLVIADETADPDFIAADLLSQAEHGPDSQVVLVTPSPIVADQVTDAVQRQLKALSRAD
;
A
#
# COMPACT_ATOMS: atom_id res chain seq x y z
N CYS A 1 32.57 -9.58 18.46
CA CYS A 1 31.10 -9.59 18.39
C CYS A 1 30.68 -9.47 16.94
N GLU A 2 29.70 -10.25 16.49
CA GLU A 2 29.19 -10.21 15.12
C GLU A 2 27.67 -10.06 15.13
N GLN A 3 27.13 -9.35 14.14
CA GLN A 3 25.70 -9.28 13.88
C GLN A 3 25.38 -10.15 12.66
N VAL A 4 24.42 -11.08 12.82
CA VAL A 4 23.95 -11.96 11.75
C VAL A 4 22.47 -11.73 11.50
N THR A 5 22.05 -11.77 10.23
CA THR A 5 20.65 -11.62 9.83
C THR A 5 20.00 -12.98 9.58
N ARG A 6 18.71 -13.11 9.91
CA ARG A 6 17.88 -14.27 9.62
C ARG A 6 16.51 -13.81 9.13
N PRO A 7 15.91 -14.46 8.12
CA PRO A 7 14.60 -14.06 7.63
C PRO A 7 13.49 -14.41 8.62
N ILE A 8 12.43 -13.60 8.56
CA ILE A 8 11.13 -13.98 9.10
C ILE A 8 10.67 -15.23 8.34
N GLN A 9 10.19 -16.23 9.07
CA GLN A 9 9.91 -17.53 8.47
C GLN A 9 8.66 -17.48 7.58
N LYS A 10 7.59 -16.85 8.06
CA LYS A 10 6.31 -16.77 7.36
C LYS A 10 5.81 -15.33 7.31
N VAL A 11 5.51 -14.83 6.13
CA VAL A 11 4.98 -13.48 5.94
C VAL A 11 3.67 -13.51 5.15
N GLY A 12 2.75 -12.63 5.54
CA GLY A 12 1.46 -12.45 4.88
C GLY A 12 1.42 -11.10 4.17
N LEU A 13 1.02 -11.09 2.90
CA LEU A 13 0.94 -9.90 2.06
C LEU A 13 -0.53 -9.58 1.81
N TYR A 14 -1.00 -8.45 2.32
CA TYR A 14 -2.34 -7.95 2.00
C TYR A 14 -2.26 -7.03 0.78
N ILE A 15 -3.06 -7.31 -0.24
CA ILE A 15 -3.19 -6.50 -1.44
C ILE A 15 -4.60 -5.92 -1.48
N PRO A 16 -4.77 -4.60 -1.45
CA PRO A 16 -6.07 -3.99 -1.62
C PRO A 16 -6.68 -4.37 -2.97
N GLY A 17 -7.96 -4.72 -2.95
CA GLY A 17 -8.81 -4.71 -4.14
C GLY A 17 -9.52 -3.36 -4.26
N GLY A 18 -10.37 -3.22 -5.28
CA GLY A 18 -11.17 -2.02 -5.48
C GLY A 18 -11.38 -1.71 -6.96
N SER A 19 -11.50 -0.43 -7.27
CA SER A 19 -11.75 0.08 -8.63
C SER A 19 -10.57 -0.10 -9.60
N ALA A 20 -9.35 -0.32 -9.10
CA ALA A 20 -8.18 -0.67 -9.90
C ALA A 20 -7.32 -1.72 -9.19
N PRO A 21 -6.80 -2.73 -9.91
CA PRO A 21 -5.85 -3.68 -9.34
C PRO A 21 -4.51 -3.00 -9.06
N LEU A 22 -3.84 -3.38 -7.96
CA LEU A 22 -2.54 -2.85 -7.55
C LEU A 22 -1.43 -3.92 -7.64
N PRO A 23 -1.05 -4.38 -8.85
CA PRO A 23 0.03 -5.35 -9.03
C PRO A 23 1.39 -4.79 -8.55
N SER A 24 1.56 -3.47 -8.56
CA SER A 24 2.74 -2.78 -8.02
C SER A 24 2.97 -3.10 -6.54
N THR A 25 1.92 -3.16 -5.72
CA THR A 25 2.02 -3.55 -4.30
C THR A 25 2.53 -4.98 -4.16
N VAL A 26 2.14 -5.89 -5.05
CA VAL A 26 2.63 -7.28 -5.04
C VAL A 26 4.13 -7.32 -5.33
N LEU A 27 4.64 -6.50 -6.25
CA LEU A 27 6.09 -6.37 -6.49
C LEU A 27 6.80 -5.82 -5.26
N MET A 28 6.29 -4.71 -4.70
CA MET A 28 6.91 -4.02 -3.57
C MET A 28 7.00 -4.88 -2.30
N LEU A 29 6.10 -5.85 -2.15
CA LEU A 29 6.10 -6.75 -0.99
C LEU A 29 6.74 -8.13 -1.28
N GLY A 30 6.47 -8.70 -2.46
CA GLY A 30 6.93 -10.04 -2.83
C GLY A 30 8.42 -10.09 -3.16
N VAL A 31 8.96 -9.09 -3.85
CA VAL A 31 10.39 -9.02 -4.18
C VAL A 31 11.28 -9.02 -2.93
N PRO A 32 11.08 -8.15 -1.92
CA PRO A 32 11.91 -8.18 -0.72
C PRO A 32 11.70 -9.46 0.11
N ALA A 33 10.50 -10.03 0.15
CA ALA A 33 10.27 -11.31 0.83
C ALA A 33 11.08 -12.46 0.21
N LYS A 34 11.14 -12.48 -1.14
CA LYS A 34 11.97 -13.43 -1.89
C LYS A 34 13.47 -13.22 -1.64
N ILE A 35 13.95 -11.98 -1.70
CA ILE A 35 15.36 -11.64 -1.46
C ILE A 35 15.78 -12.00 -0.03
N ALA A 36 14.93 -11.74 0.96
CA ALA A 36 15.20 -12.09 2.35
C ALA A 36 15.29 -13.61 2.57
N GLY A 37 14.63 -14.41 1.72
CA GLY A 37 14.55 -15.86 1.89
C GLY A 37 13.48 -16.28 2.90
N CYS A 38 12.36 -15.56 2.95
CA CYS A 38 11.20 -15.98 3.74
C CYS A 38 10.73 -17.36 3.27
N ARG A 39 10.52 -18.31 4.19
CA ARG A 39 10.20 -19.71 3.84
C ARG A 39 8.77 -19.92 3.39
N LYS A 40 7.86 -19.05 3.82
CA LYS A 40 6.46 -19.06 3.43
C LYS A 40 6.00 -17.63 3.18
N VAL A 41 5.47 -17.38 2.00
CA VAL A 41 4.90 -16.10 1.61
C VAL A 41 3.48 -16.35 1.13
N VAL A 42 2.50 -15.82 1.85
CA VAL A 42 1.08 -15.94 1.47
C VAL A 42 0.53 -14.57 1.10
N LEU A 43 -0.45 -14.55 0.20
CA LEU A 43 -1.09 -13.33 -0.27
C LEU A 43 -2.60 -13.42 -0.11
N CYS A 44 -3.20 -12.38 0.47
CA CYS A 44 -4.65 -12.22 0.57
C CYS A 44 -5.09 -10.99 -0.23
N SER A 45 -6.13 -11.15 -1.03
CA SER A 45 -6.77 -10.07 -1.77
C SER A 45 -8.29 -10.30 -1.81
N PRO A 46 -9.12 -9.23 -1.77
CA PRO A 46 -10.56 -9.36 -1.96
C PRO A 46 -10.88 -10.05 -3.30
N PRO A 47 -11.81 -11.03 -3.34
CA PRO A 47 -12.23 -11.66 -4.58
C PRO A 47 -13.23 -10.79 -5.36
N PRO A 48 -13.31 -10.93 -6.70
CA PRO A 48 -12.40 -11.71 -7.54
C PRO A 48 -11.02 -11.05 -7.65
N ILE A 49 -9.95 -11.85 -7.54
CA ILE A 49 -8.58 -11.35 -7.65
C ILE A 49 -8.25 -11.13 -9.13
N ALA A 50 -7.74 -9.95 -9.47
CA ALA A 50 -7.36 -9.60 -10.84
C ALA A 50 -6.19 -10.45 -11.36
N ASP A 51 -6.19 -10.73 -12.67
CA ASP A 51 -5.19 -11.58 -13.32
C ASP A 51 -3.77 -11.03 -13.19
N GLU A 52 -3.61 -9.70 -13.17
CA GLU A 52 -2.32 -9.03 -12.98
C GLU A 52 -1.75 -9.30 -11.59
N ILE A 53 -2.59 -9.34 -10.55
CA ILE A 53 -2.16 -9.69 -9.18
C ILE A 53 -1.68 -11.14 -9.15
N LEU A 54 -2.42 -12.07 -9.78
CA LEU A 54 -2.05 -13.48 -9.84
C LEU A 54 -0.76 -13.69 -10.64
N TYR A 55 -0.59 -13.00 -11.76
CA TYR A 55 0.61 -13.04 -12.58
C TYR A 55 1.84 -12.58 -11.78
N VAL A 56 1.74 -11.42 -11.12
CA VAL A 56 2.85 -10.88 -10.32
C VAL A 56 3.12 -11.74 -9.08
N ALA A 57 2.09 -12.29 -8.43
CA ALA A 57 2.28 -13.22 -7.32
C ALA A 57 3.09 -14.45 -7.76
N LYS A 58 2.78 -15.01 -8.92
CA LYS A 58 3.55 -16.11 -9.50
C LYS A 58 4.99 -15.69 -9.82
N LEU A 59 5.19 -14.50 -10.41
CA LEU A 59 6.52 -13.96 -10.74
C LEU A 59 7.40 -13.78 -9.49
N CYS A 60 6.80 -13.28 -8.40
CA CYS A 60 7.47 -13.09 -7.11
C CYS A 60 7.67 -14.40 -6.33
N GLY A 61 7.11 -15.53 -6.76
CA GLY A 61 7.21 -16.81 -6.06
C GLY A 61 6.40 -16.85 -4.76
N ILE A 62 5.23 -16.22 -4.74
CA ILE A 62 4.27 -16.32 -3.63
C ILE A 62 3.75 -17.76 -3.57
N ASP A 63 3.74 -18.38 -2.39
CA ASP A 63 3.40 -19.80 -2.22
C ASP A 63 1.90 -20.07 -2.32
N GLU A 64 1.09 -19.22 -1.68
CA GLU A 64 -0.36 -19.39 -1.60
C GLU A 64 -1.07 -18.04 -1.77
N VAL A 65 -2.15 -18.04 -2.55
CA VAL A 65 -3.02 -16.88 -2.76
C VAL A 65 -4.42 -17.22 -2.29
N TYR A 66 -5.00 -16.39 -1.42
CA TYR A 66 -6.30 -16.60 -0.83
C TYR A 66 -7.30 -15.51 -1.22
N ASN A 67 -8.51 -15.94 -1.54
CA ASN A 67 -9.67 -15.11 -1.87
C ASN A 67 -10.32 -14.54 -0.61
N VAL A 68 -9.63 -13.62 0.07
CA VAL A 68 -10.14 -12.95 1.27
C VAL A 68 -9.59 -11.53 1.36
N GLY A 69 -10.47 -10.56 1.61
CA GLY A 69 -10.13 -9.14 1.76
C GLY A 69 -10.39 -8.59 3.16
N GLY A 70 -10.12 -7.31 3.38
CA GLY A 70 -10.52 -6.57 4.59
C GLY A 70 -9.82 -7.02 5.88
N GLY A 71 -10.37 -6.59 7.02
CA GLY A 71 -9.85 -6.95 8.35
C GLY A 71 -9.88 -8.46 8.62
N GLN A 72 -10.82 -9.19 8.01
CA GLN A 72 -10.91 -10.64 8.10
C GLN A 72 -9.73 -11.36 7.41
N ALA A 73 -9.17 -10.80 6.33
CA ALA A 73 -7.93 -11.32 5.73
C ALA A 73 -6.74 -11.17 6.69
N VAL A 74 -6.65 -10.00 7.35
CA VAL A 74 -5.62 -9.73 8.36
C VAL A 74 -5.74 -10.71 9.53
N ALA A 75 -6.95 -10.91 10.06
CA ALA A 75 -7.21 -11.88 11.12
C ALA A 75 -6.87 -13.32 10.69
N ALA A 76 -7.25 -13.72 9.47
CA ALA A 76 -6.95 -15.05 8.94
C ALA A 76 -5.45 -15.32 8.84
N MET A 77 -4.66 -14.34 8.38
CA MET A 77 -3.19 -14.46 8.35
C MET A 77 -2.59 -14.43 9.76
N ALA A 78 -3.10 -13.57 10.64
CA ALA A 78 -2.54 -13.40 11.98
C ALA A 78 -2.77 -14.61 12.89
N TYR A 79 -3.94 -15.25 12.80
CA TYR A 79 -4.33 -16.34 13.68
C TYR A 79 -4.30 -17.72 13.01
N GLY A 80 -4.29 -17.76 11.68
CA GLY A 80 -4.46 -18.99 10.90
C GLY A 80 -5.92 -19.45 10.88
N THR A 81 -6.27 -20.21 9.85
CA THR A 81 -7.57 -20.90 9.75
C THR A 81 -7.36 -22.35 9.28
N LYS A 82 -8.44 -23.07 8.97
CA LYS A 82 -8.34 -24.39 8.32
C LYS A 82 -7.64 -24.33 6.95
N SER A 83 -7.69 -23.17 6.30
CA SER A 83 -7.20 -22.98 4.92
C SER A 83 -6.06 -21.97 4.83
N VAL A 84 -6.05 -20.94 5.68
CA VAL A 84 -5.07 -19.84 5.65
C VAL A 84 -3.97 -20.12 6.66
N ALA A 85 -2.72 -20.15 6.20
CA ALA A 85 -1.57 -20.34 7.07
C ALA A 85 -1.40 -19.15 8.04
N LYS A 86 -1.13 -19.44 9.32
CA LYS A 86 -0.68 -18.42 10.28
C LYS A 86 0.70 -17.90 9.88
N VAL A 87 0.87 -16.58 9.84
CA VAL A 87 2.14 -15.90 9.53
C VAL A 87 2.71 -15.19 10.76
N ASP A 88 4.01 -14.89 10.70
CA ASP A 88 4.72 -14.21 11.79
C ASP A 88 4.63 -12.68 11.66
N LYS A 89 4.55 -12.17 10.42
CA LYS A 89 4.43 -10.74 10.12
C LYS A 89 3.54 -10.47 8.91
N ILE A 90 2.67 -9.47 9.00
CA ILE A 90 1.75 -9.04 7.95
C ILE A 90 2.21 -7.71 7.35
N PHE A 91 2.18 -7.62 6.03
CA PHE A 91 2.59 -6.46 5.24
C PHE A 91 1.47 -5.97 4.35
N GLY A 92 1.56 -4.71 3.96
CA GLY A 92 0.74 -4.11 2.92
C GLY A 92 -0.27 -3.09 3.43
N PRO A 93 -0.57 -2.07 2.60
CA PRO A 93 -1.52 -1.03 2.95
C PRO A 93 -2.96 -1.54 2.86
N GLY A 94 -3.91 -0.77 3.38
CA GLY A 94 -5.32 -1.04 3.19
C GLY A 94 -6.16 0.10 3.74
N ASN A 95 -7.47 -0.01 3.59
CA ASN A 95 -8.40 0.96 4.16
C ASN A 95 -8.36 0.96 5.70
N ALA A 96 -9.09 1.90 6.31
CA ALA A 96 -9.16 2.05 7.76
C ALA A 96 -9.43 0.75 8.53
N TYR A 97 -10.26 -0.16 7.99
CA TYR A 97 -10.58 -1.44 8.62
C TYR A 97 -9.40 -2.42 8.60
N VAL A 98 -8.65 -2.45 7.49
CA VAL A 98 -7.43 -3.27 7.37
C VAL A 98 -6.35 -2.73 8.32
N THR A 99 -6.18 -1.41 8.36
CA THR A 99 -5.23 -0.75 9.28
C THR A 99 -5.59 -1.02 10.73
N GLU A 100 -6.85 -0.89 11.12
CA GLU A 100 -7.29 -1.16 12.49
C GLU A 100 -7.14 -2.65 12.84
N ALA A 101 -7.47 -3.56 11.91
CA ALA A 101 -7.23 -4.99 12.12
C ALA A 101 -5.74 -5.29 12.34
N LYS A 102 -4.85 -4.69 11.53
CA LYS A 102 -3.38 -4.79 11.69
C LYS A 102 -2.94 -4.29 13.06
N ARG A 103 -3.48 -3.15 13.51
CA ARG A 103 -3.20 -2.58 14.84
C ARG A 103 -3.65 -3.50 15.96
N GLN A 104 -4.82 -4.12 15.86
CA GLN A 104 -5.31 -5.03 16.89
C GLN A 104 -4.47 -6.30 16.97
N VAL A 105 -4.20 -6.96 15.83
CA VAL A 105 -3.44 -8.22 15.83
C VAL A 105 -1.98 -8.03 16.22
N SER A 106 -1.40 -6.84 16.01
CA SER A 106 -0.02 -6.55 16.45
C SER A 106 0.11 -6.37 17.97
N ASN A 107 -0.99 -6.04 18.65
CA ASN A 107 -1.03 -5.88 20.11
C ASN A 107 -1.44 -7.18 20.84
N ASP A 108 -1.86 -8.21 20.10
CA ASP A 108 -2.20 -9.51 20.66
C ASP A 108 -0.97 -10.44 20.62
N PHE A 109 -0.61 -11.02 21.76
CA PHE A 109 0.49 -11.99 21.87
C PHE A 109 0.29 -13.24 21.00
N ARG A 110 -0.95 -13.55 20.63
CA ARG A 110 -1.30 -14.64 19.69
C ARG A 110 -1.44 -14.19 18.25
N GLY A 111 -1.36 -12.89 17.98
CA GLY A 111 -1.49 -12.32 16.65
C GLY A 111 -0.19 -12.45 15.84
N ALA A 112 0.08 -11.41 15.05
CA ALA A 112 1.25 -11.32 14.18
C ALA A 112 1.80 -9.89 14.20
N ALA A 113 3.12 -9.75 14.02
CA ALA A 113 3.72 -8.44 13.85
C ALA A 113 3.19 -7.78 12.56
N ILE A 114 3.32 -6.46 12.47
CA ILE A 114 2.98 -5.70 11.26
C ILE A 114 4.19 -4.88 10.80
N ASP A 115 4.24 -4.54 9.52
CA ASP A 115 5.22 -3.62 8.94
C ASP A 115 5.16 -2.24 9.58
N MET A 116 4.02 -1.56 9.45
CA MET A 116 3.74 -0.24 9.99
C MET A 116 2.22 0.00 10.02
N PRO A 117 1.74 0.93 10.87
CA PRO A 117 0.41 1.49 10.70
C PRO A 117 0.36 2.21 9.35
N ALA A 118 -0.58 1.85 8.48
CA ALA A 118 -0.79 2.56 7.22
C ALA A 118 -1.87 3.63 7.44
N GLY A 119 -1.49 4.89 7.28
CA GLY A 119 -2.43 6.01 7.19
C GLY A 119 -2.92 6.22 5.76
N PRO A 120 -3.77 7.23 5.53
CA PRO A 120 -4.07 7.70 4.19
C PRO A 120 -2.81 8.04 3.39
N SER A 121 -2.94 8.06 2.07
CA SER A 121 -1.79 8.35 1.19
C SER A 121 -1.52 9.86 1.20
N GLU A 122 -0.25 10.24 1.36
CA GLU A 122 0.15 11.65 1.48
C GLU A 122 1.24 12.02 0.48
N VAL A 123 1.26 13.26 0.01
CA VAL A 123 2.37 13.83 -0.77
C VAL A 123 2.61 15.28 -0.35
N LEU A 124 3.88 15.64 -0.18
CA LEU A 124 4.31 17.01 0.08
C LEU A 124 5.33 17.42 -0.99
N VAL A 125 4.97 18.40 -1.80
CA VAL A 125 5.85 18.97 -2.81
C VAL A 125 6.50 20.25 -2.28
N ILE A 126 7.82 20.32 -2.33
CA ILE A 126 8.59 21.54 -2.03
C ILE A 126 9.05 22.13 -3.37
N ALA A 127 8.66 23.37 -3.65
CA ALA A 127 8.92 24.02 -4.93
C ALA A 127 9.42 25.45 -4.75
N ASP A 128 10.47 25.83 -5.48
CA ASP A 128 10.96 27.21 -5.57
C ASP A 128 10.40 27.92 -6.82
N GLU A 129 10.81 29.17 -7.08
CA GLU A 129 10.36 29.94 -8.25
C GLU A 129 10.76 29.36 -9.62
N THR A 130 11.63 28.36 -9.67
CA THR A 130 12.09 27.74 -10.93
C THR A 130 11.27 26.52 -11.32
N ALA A 131 10.44 26.02 -10.40
CA ALA A 131 9.65 24.83 -10.60
C ALA A 131 8.46 25.08 -11.55
N ASP A 132 8.13 24.07 -12.36
CA ASP A 132 7.02 24.12 -13.31
C ASP A 132 5.67 23.91 -12.58
N PRO A 133 4.75 24.89 -12.60
CA PRO A 133 3.45 24.76 -11.93
C PRO A 133 2.60 23.58 -12.43
N ASP A 134 2.71 23.21 -13.71
CA ASP A 134 1.95 22.10 -14.28
C ASP A 134 2.44 20.74 -13.76
N PHE A 135 3.75 20.59 -13.55
CA PHE A 135 4.32 19.38 -12.97
C PHE A 135 3.97 19.24 -11.49
N ILE A 136 4.05 20.33 -10.73
CA ILE A 136 3.64 20.33 -9.32
C ILE A 136 2.16 19.95 -9.20
N ALA A 137 1.28 20.54 -10.01
CA ALA A 137 -0.15 20.22 -10.00
C ALA A 137 -0.40 18.74 -10.32
N ALA A 138 0.32 18.19 -11.30
CA ALA A 138 0.22 16.77 -11.67
C ALA A 138 0.67 15.86 -10.52
N ASP A 139 1.78 16.17 -9.85
CA ASP A 139 2.27 15.41 -8.69
C ASP A 139 1.26 15.42 -7.54
N LEU A 140 0.68 16.59 -7.22
CA LEU A 140 -0.36 16.69 -6.19
C LEU A 140 -1.61 15.87 -6.58
N LEU A 141 -2.09 16.00 -7.81
CA LEU A 141 -3.27 15.27 -8.27
C LEU A 141 -3.04 13.75 -8.34
N SER A 142 -1.81 13.31 -8.64
CA SER A 142 -1.45 11.88 -8.67
C SER A 142 -1.67 11.17 -7.34
N GLN A 143 -1.54 11.88 -6.23
CA GLN A 143 -1.82 11.32 -4.91
C GLN A 143 -3.27 11.53 -4.51
N ALA A 144 -3.86 12.67 -4.88
CA ALA A 144 -5.26 12.96 -4.57
C ALA A 144 -6.23 11.93 -5.18
N GLU A 145 -5.92 11.38 -6.36
CA GLU A 145 -6.77 10.36 -7.01
C GLU A 145 -6.80 8.99 -6.30
N HIS A 146 -5.92 8.78 -5.32
CA HIS A 146 -5.80 7.51 -4.61
C HIS A 146 -7.00 7.26 -3.67
N GLY A 147 -7.65 8.31 -3.17
CA GLY A 147 -8.84 8.19 -2.34
C GLY A 147 -9.19 9.49 -1.63
N PRO A 148 -10.45 9.61 -1.15
CA PRO A 148 -10.97 10.83 -0.53
C PRO A 148 -10.31 11.18 0.82
N ASP A 149 -9.54 10.24 1.39
CA ASP A 149 -8.75 10.42 2.60
C ASP A 149 -7.31 10.88 2.32
N SER A 150 -6.89 10.96 1.05
CA SER A 150 -5.53 11.36 0.67
C SER A 150 -5.26 12.84 0.97
N GLN A 151 -4.05 13.15 1.41
CA GLN A 151 -3.66 14.52 1.75
C GLN A 151 -2.50 15.00 0.89
N VAL A 152 -2.67 16.17 0.27
CA VAL A 152 -1.64 16.78 -0.59
C VAL A 152 -1.27 18.17 -0.10
N VAL A 153 0.02 18.49 -0.09
CA VAL A 153 0.54 19.76 0.44
C VAL A 153 1.61 20.33 -0.49
N LEU A 154 1.50 21.62 -0.80
CA LEU A 154 2.56 22.39 -1.46
C LEU A 154 3.24 23.31 -0.45
N VAL A 155 4.57 23.31 -0.42
CA VAL A 155 5.39 24.26 0.32
C VAL A 155 6.26 25.04 -0.67
N THR A 156 6.03 26.35 -0.77
CA THR A 156 6.81 27.23 -1.65
C THR A 156 7.04 28.58 -0.99
N PRO A 157 8.23 29.20 -1.16
CA PRO A 157 8.47 30.57 -0.72
C PRO A 157 7.84 31.61 -1.66
N SER A 158 7.38 31.20 -2.85
CA SER A 158 6.86 32.09 -3.88
C SER A 158 5.33 32.07 -3.92
N PRO A 159 4.64 33.18 -3.57
CA PRO A 159 3.18 33.24 -3.70
C PRO A 159 2.73 33.12 -5.15
N ILE A 160 3.56 33.56 -6.11
CA ILE A 160 3.27 33.46 -7.54
C ILE A 160 3.19 31.98 -7.97
N VAL A 161 4.10 31.13 -7.50
CA VAL A 161 4.07 29.69 -7.79
C VAL A 161 2.83 29.06 -7.16
N ALA A 162 2.48 29.43 -5.92
CA ALA A 162 1.28 28.91 -5.26
C ALA A 162 -0.01 29.21 -6.05
N ASP A 163 -0.16 30.44 -6.55
CA ASP A 163 -1.31 30.84 -7.37
C ASP A 163 -1.34 30.07 -8.70
N GLN A 164 -0.21 29.98 -9.39
CA GLN A 164 -0.10 29.26 -10.66
C GLN A 164 -0.39 27.75 -10.52
N VAL A 165 0.08 27.12 -9.44
CA VAL A 165 -0.23 25.72 -9.15
C VAL A 165 -1.71 25.54 -8.84
N THR A 166 -2.33 26.48 -8.11
CA THR A 166 -3.77 26.42 -7.82
C THR A 166 -4.59 26.43 -9.12
N ASP A 167 -4.26 27.32 -10.05
CA ASP A 167 -4.90 27.37 -11.37
C ASP A 167 -4.67 26.09 -12.19
N ALA A 168 -3.45 25.56 -12.16
CA ALA A 168 -3.09 24.32 -12.86
C ALA A 168 -3.85 23.11 -12.28
N VAL A 169 -3.97 22.99 -10.96
CA VAL A 169 -4.76 21.95 -10.28
C VAL A 169 -6.23 22.03 -10.72
N GLN A 170 -6.85 23.22 -10.69
CA GLN A 170 -8.25 23.40 -11.09
C GLN A 170 -8.50 23.06 -12.56
N ARG A 171 -7.52 23.34 -13.44
CA ARG A 171 -7.58 22.98 -14.85
C ARG A 171 -7.43 21.49 -15.06
N GLN A 172 -6.43 20.85 -14.46
CA GLN A 172 -6.13 19.44 -14.65
C GLN A 172 -7.20 18.54 -14.01
N LEU A 173 -7.73 18.90 -12.85
CA LEU A 173 -8.78 18.16 -12.15
C LEU A 173 -10.01 17.91 -13.03
N LYS A 174 -10.41 18.89 -13.85
CA LYS A 174 -11.56 18.78 -14.77
C LYS A 174 -11.39 17.72 -15.86
N ALA A 175 -10.16 17.26 -16.11
CA ALA A 175 -9.85 16.25 -17.11
C ALA A 175 -9.69 14.84 -16.51
N LEU A 176 -9.68 14.69 -15.18
CA LEU A 176 -9.46 13.40 -14.52
C LEU A 176 -10.75 12.58 -14.44
N SER A 177 -10.60 11.26 -14.60
CA SER A 177 -11.71 10.31 -14.41
C SER A 177 -12.09 10.08 -12.94
N ARG A 178 -11.24 10.52 -12.00
CA ARG A 178 -11.42 10.44 -10.55
C ARG A 178 -11.24 11.84 -9.95
N ALA A 179 -12.24 12.68 -10.15
CA ALA A 179 -12.19 14.10 -9.75
C ALA A 179 -13.10 14.43 -8.55
N ASP A 180 -13.84 13.45 -8.03
CA ASP A 180 -14.79 13.58 -6.92
C ASP A 180 -14.13 13.39 -5.54
#